data_AF-A0A5N6QWP2-F1
#
_entry.id   AF-A0A5N6QWP2-F1
#
_cell.length_a   1.000
_cell.length_b   1.000
_cell.length_c   1.000
_cell.angle_alpha   90.00
_cell.angle_beta   90.00
_cell.angle_gamma   90.00
#
_symmetry.space_group_name_H-M   'P 1'
#
loop_
_entity.id
_entity.type
_entity.pdbx_description
1 polymer ?
#
loop_
_entity_poly.entity_id
_entity_poly.type
_entity_poly.pdbx_seq_one_letter_code
_entity_poly.pdbx_strand_id
1 'polypeptide(L)'
;MGSLEALVAQIQGLSSSAGDISRLHVILKQAEDSLRSESTRLSPILSQLDPSIHSLGYLYILEACTSVPISKEQAATLVPYVARFISFCVPEQIRLTPDKFICVCKRFKEQVMLLEAPIRGVAPLLAAVQKLQSSSEHLTGLHPEFLLLCLLAKCYKTGLSILEDDIFEVDQPRDFFLYCYYGGMICIGQKHFRKALELLHNAVTAPMSNINAIAIEAYKKYIMVSLIHHGQFSTSLPKYTSSTAQRHLKNFCQPYIDLAVSYSTGKIAELEAYIQTNREHFESDNNFGLVKQVVSSMYKRNIQRLTQTYLTLSLQDIANTVQLNSPKEAEMHVLQMVVSFCIMISFVLCH
;
A
#
# COMPACT_ATOMS: atom_id res chain seq x y z
N MET A 1 -30.08 30.93 -23.94
CA MET A 1 -28.72 30.48 -23.62
C MET A 1 -28.83 29.57 -22.42
N GLY A 2 -28.30 28.36 -22.52
CA GLY A 2 -28.57 27.30 -21.53
C GLY A 2 -28.00 27.65 -20.15
N SER A 3 -28.64 27.16 -19.08
CA SER A 3 -28.15 27.27 -17.69
C SER A 3 -26.66 26.89 -17.58
N LEU A 4 -26.26 25.87 -18.33
CA LEU A 4 -24.90 25.34 -18.38
C LEU A 4 -23.88 26.25 -19.09
N GLU A 5 -24.27 26.91 -20.19
CA GLU A 5 -23.39 27.86 -20.90
C GLU A 5 -23.11 29.10 -20.04
N ALA A 6 -24.13 29.57 -19.31
CA ALA A 6 -23.98 30.65 -18.35
C ALA A 6 -23.03 30.27 -17.20
N LEU A 7 -23.12 29.03 -16.71
CA LEU A 7 -22.22 28.53 -15.66
C LEU A 7 -20.76 28.45 -16.15
N VAL A 8 -20.52 28.01 -17.39
CA VAL A 8 -19.17 27.98 -17.99
C VAL A 8 -18.59 29.40 -18.09
N ALA A 9 -19.39 30.36 -18.55
CA ALA A 9 -18.95 31.76 -18.61
C ALA A 9 -18.62 32.33 -17.22
N GLN A 10 -19.38 31.96 -16.19
CA GLN A 10 -19.10 32.33 -14.80
C GLN A 10 -17.82 31.69 -14.27
N ILE A 11 -17.58 30.41 -14.58
CA ILE A 11 -16.31 29.73 -14.23
C ILE A 11 -15.13 30.47 -14.87
N GLN A 12 -15.21 30.79 -16.17
CA GLN A 12 -14.15 31.50 -16.88
C GLN A 12 -13.93 32.92 -16.33
N GLY A 13 -15.01 33.64 -16.00
CA GLY A 13 -14.94 35.00 -15.49
C GLY A 13 -14.47 35.13 -14.03
N LEU A 14 -14.74 34.13 -13.18
CA LEU A 14 -14.52 34.20 -11.73
C LEU A 14 -13.32 33.38 -11.22
N SER A 15 -12.44 32.90 -12.11
CA SER A 15 -11.28 32.06 -11.73
C SER A 15 -9.97 32.85 -11.55
N SER A 16 -10.00 34.18 -11.58
CA SER A 16 -8.79 35.01 -11.61
C SER A 16 -8.30 35.47 -10.23
N SER A 17 -9.19 35.74 -9.28
CA SER A 17 -8.83 36.27 -7.95
C SER A 17 -9.43 35.45 -6.80
N ALA A 18 -8.82 35.51 -5.61
CA ALA A 18 -9.32 34.78 -4.44
C ALA A 18 -10.75 35.18 -4.02
N GLY A 19 -11.10 36.46 -4.19
CA GLY A 19 -12.46 36.96 -3.95
C GLY A 19 -13.47 36.41 -4.95
N ASP A 20 -13.08 36.32 -6.22
CA ASP A 20 -13.92 35.76 -7.27
C ASP A 20 -14.08 34.24 -7.13
N ILE A 21 -13.02 33.53 -6.76
CA ILE A 21 -13.07 32.08 -6.48
C ILE A 21 -14.03 31.79 -5.32
N SER A 22 -14.05 32.64 -4.29
CA SER A 22 -14.99 32.50 -3.17
C SER A 22 -16.44 32.68 -3.61
N ARG A 23 -16.71 33.66 -4.49
CA ARG A 23 -18.04 33.84 -5.10
C ARG A 23 -18.42 32.67 -6.00
N LEU A 24 -17.48 32.19 -6.82
CA LEU A 24 -17.65 31.04 -7.69
C LEU A 24 -17.99 29.78 -6.88
N HIS A 25 -17.34 29.57 -5.74
CA HIS A 25 -17.63 28.44 -4.85
C HIS A 25 -19.10 28.45 -4.37
N VAL A 26 -19.64 29.61 -4.00
CA VAL A 26 -21.06 29.71 -3.59
C VAL A 26 -22.00 29.38 -4.75
N ILE A 27 -21.72 29.90 -5.95
CA ILE A 27 -22.51 29.62 -7.15
C ILE A 27 -22.48 28.13 -7.50
N LEU A 28 -21.29 27.52 -7.49
CA LEU A 28 -21.10 26.11 -7.81
C LEU A 28 -21.83 25.19 -6.82
N LYS A 29 -21.85 25.55 -5.52
CA LYS A 29 -22.64 24.85 -4.50
C LYS A 29 -24.13 24.88 -4.78
N GLN A 30 -24.67 26.00 -5.26
CA GLN A 30 -26.09 26.11 -5.62
C GLN A 30 -26.42 25.36 -6.92
N ALA A 31 -25.45 25.19 -7.80
CA ALA A 31 -25.62 24.51 -9.09
C ALA A 31 -25.39 22.98 -9.03
N GLU A 32 -25.06 22.39 -7.88
CA GLU A 32 -24.67 20.97 -7.77
C GLU A 32 -25.74 20.00 -8.30
N ASP A 33 -27.00 20.20 -7.92
CA ASP A 33 -28.10 19.32 -8.35
C ASP A 33 -28.34 19.42 -9.86
N SER A 34 -28.21 20.62 -10.43
CA SER A 34 -28.31 20.85 -11.87
C SER A 34 -27.15 20.22 -12.64
N LEU A 35 -25.94 20.25 -12.10
CA LEU A 35 -24.78 19.61 -12.71
C LEU A 35 -24.94 18.08 -12.73
N ARG A 36 -25.49 17.51 -11.65
CA ARG A 36 -25.72 16.06 -11.56
C ARG A 36 -26.78 15.57 -12.55
N SER A 37 -27.86 16.33 -12.73
CA SER A 37 -28.92 15.97 -13.69
C SER A 37 -28.44 16.02 -15.15
N GLU A 38 -27.49 16.90 -15.48
CA GLU A 38 -26.94 17.06 -16.83
C GLU A 38 -25.61 16.31 -17.07
N SER A 39 -25.24 15.38 -16.19
CA SER A 39 -23.92 14.69 -16.16
C SER A 39 -23.42 14.12 -17.50
N THR A 40 -24.33 13.64 -18.37
CA THR A 40 -23.99 13.08 -19.69
C THR A 40 -23.57 14.12 -20.73
N ARG A 41 -23.94 15.39 -20.54
CA ARG A 41 -23.66 16.51 -21.46
C ARG A 41 -22.44 17.32 -21.07
N LEU A 42 -21.82 17.01 -19.93
CA LEU A 42 -20.73 17.78 -19.34
C LEU A 42 -19.35 17.47 -19.94
N SER A 43 -19.14 16.27 -20.49
CA SER A 43 -17.83 15.84 -21.01
C SER A 43 -17.23 16.79 -22.08
N PRO A 44 -17.99 17.31 -23.06
CA PRO A 44 -17.46 18.25 -24.06
C PRO A 44 -17.03 19.59 -23.46
N ILE A 45 -17.63 20.02 -22.35
CA ILE A 45 -17.33 21.31 -21.70
C ILE A 45 -15.94 21.30 -21.06
N LEU A 46 -15.45 20.13 -20.65
CA LEU A 46 -14.10 19.97 -20.11
C LEU A 46 -13.02 20.40 -21.11
N SER A 47 -13.31 20.39 -22.42
CA SER A 47 -12.37 20.88 -23.45
C SER A 47 -12.25 22.41 -23.49
N GLN A 48 -13.23 23.14 -22.95
CA GLN A 48 -13.28 24.61 -22.95
C GLN A 48 -12.65 25.21 -21.68
N LEU A 49 -12.32 24.38 -20.69
CA LEU A 49 -11.79 24.81 -19.41
C LEU A 49 -10.32 24.41 -19.27
N ASP A 50 -9.50 25.36 -18.84
CA ASP A 50 -8.12 25.09 -18.44
C ASP A 50 -8.04 24.62 -16.98
N PRO A 51 -7.52 23.41 -16.69
CA PRO A 51 -7.34 22.92 -15.33
C PRO A 51 -6.46 23.79 -14.43
N SER A 52 -5.50 24.52 -14.98
CA SER A 52 -4.55 25.35 -14.22
C SER A 52 -5.12 26.71 -13.81
N ILE A 53 -6.22 27.13 -14.43
CA ILE A 53 -6.90 28.40 -14.14
C ILE A 53 -8.22 28.12 -13.43
N HIS A 54 -9.03 27.23 -14.00
CA HIS A 54 -10.42 26.98 -13.60
C HIS A 54 -10.57 25.76 -12.69
N SER A 55 -9.59 25.45 -11.85
CA SER A 55 -9.53 24.18 -11.12
C SER A 55 -10.79 23.87 -10.29
N LEU A 56 -11.36 24.87 -9.61
CA LEU A 56 -12.55 24.71 -8.79
C LEU A 56 -13.79 24.34 -9.62
N GLY A 57 -14.06 25.10 -10.69
CA GLY A 57 -15.17 24.81 -11.59
C GLY A 57 -15.00 23.47 -12.32
N TYR A 58 -13.77 23.18 -12.76
CA TYR A 58 -13.43 21.91 -13.39
C TYR A 58 -13.67 20.73 -12.45
N LEU A 59 -13.34 20.87 -11.15
CA LEU A 59 -13.58 19.83 -10.14
C LEU A 59 -15.07 19.52 -9.97
N TYR A 60 -15.92 20.54 -9.90
CA TYR A 60 -17.37 20.36 -9.77
C TYR A 60 -17.98 19.63 -10.98
N ILE A 61 -17.53 19.99 -12.19
CA ILE A 61 -17.98 19.33 -13.42
C ILE A 61 -17.49 17.87 -13.45
N LEU A 62 -16.23 17.60 -13.09
CA LEU A 62 -15.71 16.24 -13.00
C LEU A 62 -16.44 15.39 -11.96
N GLU A 63 -16.76 15.96 -10.80
CA GLU A 63 -17.52 15.26 -9.76
C GLU A 63 -18.89 14.84 -10.31
N ALA A 64 -19.59 15.74 -11.01
CA ALA A 64 -20.85 15.42 -11.65
C ALA A 64 -20.71 14.38 -12.78
N CYS A 65 -19.72 14.51 -13.67
CA CYS A 65 -19.44 13.54 -14.75
C CYS A 65 -19.17 12.13 -14.24
N THR A 66 -18.57 12.01 -13.05
CA THR A 66 -18.16 10.72 -12.47
C THR A 66 -19.14 10.20 -11.42
N SER A 67 -20.23 10.92 -11.15
CA SER A 67 -21.22 10.58 -10.12
C SER A 67 -22.01 9.31 -10.43
N VAL A 68 -22.23 9.03 -11.71
CA VAL A 68 -22.94 7.85 -12.20
C VAL A 68 -21.91 6.81 -12.66
N PRO A 69 -22.14 5.50 -12.43
CA PRO A 69 -21.31 4.45 -13.00
C PRO A 69 -21.23 4.58 -14.52
N ILE A 70 -19.99 4.64 -15.04
CA ILE A 70 -19.73 4.83 -16.47
C ILE A 70 -19.28 3.53 -17.13
N SER A 71 -19.54 3.41 -18.44
CA SER A 71 -19.08 2.27 -19.24
C SER A 71 -17.57 2.31 -19.49
N LYS A 72 -16.99 1.18 -19.95
CA LYS A 72 -15.55 1.10 -20.30
C LYS A 72 -15.16 2.13 -21.37
N GLU A 73 -16.04 2.40 -22.34
CA GLU A 73 -15.83 3.39 -23.41
C GLU A 73 -15.83 4.83 -22.89
N GLN A 74 -16.77 5.15 -22.00
CA GLN A 74 -16.83 6.45 -21.34
C GLN A 74 -15.61 6.67 -20.45
N ALA A 75 -15.18 5.63 -19.71
CA ALA A 75 -13.96 5.67 -18.91
C ALA A 75 -12.71 5.92 -19.76
N ALA A 76 -12.61 5.28 -20.92
CA ALA A 76 -11.49 5.50 -21.85
C ALA A 76 -11.37 6.96 -22.31
N THR A 77 -12.52 7.63 -22.44
CA THR A 77 -12.59 9.05 -22.82
C THR A 77 -12.34 9.99 -21.65
N LEU A 78 -12.88 9.70 -20.46
CA LEU A 78 -12.79 10.58 -19.28
C LEU A 78 -11.44 10.50 -18.54
N VAL A 79 -10.82 9.32 -18.47
CA VAL A 79 -9.56 9.10 -17.75
C VAL A 79 -8.46 10.09 -18.17
N PRO A 80 -8.22 10.37 -19.46
CA PRO A 80 -7.29 11.42 -19.90
C PRO A 80 -7.61 12.81 -19.35
N TYR A 81 -8.90 13.21 -19.34
CA TYR A 81 -9.32 14.51 -18.80
C TYR A 81 -9.08 14.61 -17.30
N VAL A 82 -9.40 13.55 -16.55
CA VAL A 82 -9.20 13.52 -15.09
C VAL A 82 -7.71 13.50 -14.75
N ALA A 83 -6.91 12.69 -15.45
CA ALA A 83 -5.46 12.64 -15.26
C ALA A 83 -4.79 14.00 -15.56
N ARG A 84 -5.21 14.66 -16.66
CA ARG A 84 -4.75 16.02 -16.99
C ARG A 84 -5.15 17.01 -15.90
N PHE A 85 -6.40 16.96 -15.44
CA PHE A 85 -6.87 17.82 -14.36
C PHE A 85 -6.03 17.66 -13.08
N ILE A 86 -5.87 16.43 -12.59
CA ILE A 86 -5.08 16.15 -11.38
C ILE A 86 -3.64 16.64 -11.54
N SER A 87 -3.05 16.49 -12.73
CA SER A 87 -1.67 16.91 -13.00
C SER A 87 -1.50 18.44 -12.96
N PHE A 88 -2.47 19.21 -13.45
CA PHE A 88 -2.35 20.66 -13.62
C PHE A 88 -3.19 21.53 -12.67
N CYS A 89 -4.09 20.94 -11.88
CA CYS A 89 -4.93 21.70 -10.96
C CYS A 89 -4.13 22.45 -9.87
N VAL A 90 -4.70 23.56 -9.41
CA VAL A 90 -4.14 24.47 -8.40
C VAL A 90 -4.52 23.99 -7.00
N PRO A 91 -3.54 23.70 -6.11
CA PRO A 91 -3.78 23.21 -4.75
C PRO A 91 -4.74 24.09 -3.92
N GLU A 92 -4.59 25.41 -3.99
CA GLU A 92 -5.38 26.37 -3.22
C GLU A 92 -6.87 26.26 -3.54
N GLN A 93 -7.21 26.03 -4.82
CA GLN A 93 -8.60 25.90 -5.26
C GLN A 93 -9.20 24.53 -4.86
N ILE A 94 -8.45 23.44 -5.00
CA ILE A 94 -8.96 22.10 -4.65
C ILE A 94 -9.12 21.94 -3.13
N ARG A 95 -8.28 22.60 -2.33
CA ARG A 95 -8.35 22.60 -0.85
C ARG A 95 -9.58 23.34 -0.31
N LEU A 96 -10.30 24.11 -1.14
CA LEU A 96 -11.62 24.66 -0.76
C LEU A 96 -12.70 23.58 -0.65
N THR A 97 -12.55 22.47 -1.38
CA THR A 97 -13.50 21.34 -1.42
C THR A 97 -12.77 19.99 -1.47
N PRO A 98 -11.98 19.65 -0.42
CA PRO A 98 -11.12 18.46 -0.42
C PRO A 98 -11.92 17.17 -0.61
N ASP A 99 -13.12 17.07 -0.04
CA ASP A 99 -13.99 15.89 -0.16
C ASP A 99 -14.36 15.58 -1.62
N LYS A 100 -14.66 16.61 -2.42
CA LYS A 100 -14.98 16.45 -3.85
C LYS A 100 -13.74 16.00 -4.62
N PHE A 101 -12.57 16.57 -4.32
CA PHE A 101 -11.31 16.17 -4.93
C PHE A 101 -10.95 14.71 -4.61
N ILE A 102 -11.11 14.30 -3.35
CA ILE A 102 -10.91 12.91 -2.91
C ILE A 102 -11.87 11.98 -3.65
N CYS A 103 -13.15 12.35 -3.77
CA CYS A 103 -14.17 11.57 -4.46
C CYS A 103 -13.81 11.36 -5.96
N VAL A 104 -13.42 12.42 -6.66
CA VAL A 104 -12.99 12.34 -8.07
C VAL A 104 -11.75 11.44 -8.22
N CYS A 105 -10.77 11.54 -7.32
CA CYS A 105 -9.58 10.69 -7.36
C CYS A 105 -9.89 9.21 -7.08
N LYS A 106 -10.81 8.92 -6.14
CA LYS A 106 -11.27 7.55 -5.86
C LYS A 106 -11.99 6.94 -7.07
N ARG A 107 -12.89 7.70 -7.70
CA ARG A 107 -13.58 7.29 -8.94
C ARG A 107 -12.62 7.15 -10.11
N PHE A 108 -11.63 8.03 -10.23
CA PHE A 108 -10.56 7.92 -11.22
C PHE A 108 -9.82 6.59 -11.11
N LYS A 109 -9.44 6.19 -9.88
CA LYS A 109 -8.85 4.86 -9.63
C LYS A 109 -9.78 3.74 -10.08
N GLU A 110 -11.07 3.79 -9.75
CA GLU A 110 -12.05 2.78 -10.21
C GLU A 110 -12.12 2.71 -11.75
N GLN A 111 -12.03 3.86 -12.43
CA GLN A 111 -12.03 3.92 -13.89
C GLN A 111 -10.76 3.33 -14.50
N VAL A 112 -9.56 3.61 -13.96
CA VAL A 112 -8.34 2.93 -14.46
C VAL A 112 -8.32 1.45 -14.12
N MET A 113 -9.01 0.99 -13.06
CA MET A 113 -9.23 -0.43 -12.80
C MET A 113 -10.17 -1.06 -13.83
N LEU A 114 -11.27 -0.38 -14.18
CA LEU A 114 -12.21 -0.83 -15.20
C LEU A 114 -11.55 -0.96 -16.59
N LEU A 115 -10.56 -0.11 -16.86
CA LEU A 115 -9.73 -0.16 -18.07
C LEU A 115 -8.59 -1.19 -17.99
N GLU A 116 -8.43 -1.90 -16.87
CA GLU A 116 -7.37 -2.88 -16.61
C GLU A 116 -5.96 -2.28 -16.78
N ALA A 117 -5.83 -0.97 -16.54
CA ALA A 117 -4.60 -0.20 -16.76
C ALA A 117 -4.18 0.58 -15.48
N PRO A 118 -3.89 -0.11 -14.36
CA PRO A 118 -3.58 0.51 -13.07
C PRO A 118 -2.42 1.49 -13.13
N ILE A 119 -1.43 1.22 -13.98
CA ILE A 119 -0.25 2.07 -14.19
C ILE A 119 -0.60 3.51 -14.58
N ARG A 120 -1.71 3.71 -15.32
CA ARG A 120 -2.14 5.04 -15.78
C ARG A 120 -2.57 5.95 -14.62
N GLY A 121 -2.94 5.36 -13.47
CA GLY A 121 -3.37 6.12 -12.31
C GLY A 121 -2.25 6.44 -11.31
N VAL A 122 -1.08 5.80 -11.41
CA VAL A 122 0.01 5.93 -10.43
C VAL A 122 0.54 7.37 -10.36
N ALA A 123 0.99 7.92 -11.50
CA ALA A 123 1.55 9.27 -11.52
C ALA A 123 0.51 10.37 -11.19
N PRO A 124 -0.72 10.33 -11.74
CA PRO A 124 -1.75 11.29 -11.33
C PRO A 124 -2.09 11.21 -9.84
N LEU A 125 -2.31 10.01 -9.27
CA LEU A 125 -2.63 9.93 -7.84
C LEU A 125 -1.49 10.37 -6.94
N LEU A 126 -0.23 10.16 -7.32
CA LEU A 126 0.91 10.71 -6.58
C LEU A 126 0.83 12.25 -6.54
N ALA A 127 0.59 12.87 -7.69
CA ALA A 127 0.40 14.33 -7.77
C ALA A 127 -0.82 14.78 -6.95
N ALA A 128 -1.91 14.01 -6.94
CA ALA A 128 -3.09 14.31 -6.14
C ALA A 128 -2.79 14.31 -4.63
N VAL A 129 -2.06 13.30 -4.14
CA VAL A 129 -1.61 13.22 -2.74
C VAL A 129 -0.80 14.46 -2.38
N GLN A 130 0.22 14.78 -3.17
CA GLN A 130 1.11 15.93 -2.92
C GLN A 130 0.38 17.28 -2.91
N LYS A 131 -0.63 17.46 -3.77
CA LYS A 131 -1.40 18.71 -3.84
C LYS A 131 -2.42 18.84 -2.71
N LEU A 132 -3.03 17.73 -2.31
CA LEU A 132 -4.02 17.72 -1.23
C LEU A 132 -3.36 17.86 0.15
N GLN A 133 -2.19 17.26 0.31
CA GLN A 133 -1.45 17.22 1.57
C GLN A 133 -0.99 18.63 1.99
N SER A 134 -1.31 19.01 3.23
CA SER A 134 -0.91 20.27 3.85
C SER A 134 0.53 20.23 4.38
N SER A 135 0.93 19.09 4.95
CA SER A 135 2.26 18.79 5.47
C SER A 135 2.63 17.33 5.17
N SER A 136 3.92 17.01 5.02
CA SER A 136 4.40 15.62 4.79
C SER A 136 3.96 14.64 5.89
N GLU A 137 3.60 15.16 7.07
CA GLU A 137 3.17 14.41 8.25
C GLU A 137 1.67 14.06 8.25
N HIS A 138 0.86 14.62 7.34
CA HIS A 138 -0.59 14.43 7.28
C HIS A 138 -1.01 13.30 6.33
N LEU A 139 -1.77 12.33 6.85
CA LEU A 139 -2.36 11.25 6.07
C LEU A 139 -3.67 11.70 5.41
N THR A 140 -3.57 12.06 4.13
CA THR A 140 -4.75 12.25 3.29
C THR A 140 -5.44 10.92 2.96
N GLY A 141 -6.76 10.96 2.71
CA GLY A 141 -7.54 9.81 2.25
C GLY A 141 -7.21 9.30 0.84
N LEU A 142 -6.17 9.84 0.18
CA LEU A 142 -5.65 9.39 -1.11
C LEU A 142 -4.41 8.50 -1.01
N HIS A 143 -3.68 8.53 0.12
CA HIS A 143 -2.50 7.67 0.30
C HIS A 143 -2.82 6.18 0.12
N PRO A 144 -3.90 5.62 0.72
CA PRO A 144 -4.20 4.20 0.55
C PRO A 144 -4.57 3.84 -0.90
N GLU A 145 -5.28 4.73 -1.59
CA GLU A 145 -5.70 4.53 -2.98
C GLU A 145 -4.48 4.52 -3.92
N PHE A 146 -3.52 5.41 -3.69
CA PHE A 146 -2.26 5.45 -4.42
C PHE A 146 -1.39 4.20 -4.15
N LEU A 147 -1.23 3.79 -2.88
CA LEU A 147 -0.47 2.59 -2.53
C LEU A 147 -1.09 1.33 -3.14
N LEU A 148 -2.42 1.23 -3.13
CA LEU A 148 -3.14 0.14 -3.80
C LEU A 148 -2.86 0.11 -5.31
N LEU A 149 -2.89 1.25 -5.99
CA LEU A 149 -2.51 1.31 -7.41
C LEU A 149 -1.06 0.87 -7.64
N CYS A 150 -0.13 1.29 -6.78
CA CYS A 150 1.27 0.87 -6.87
C CYS A 150 1.43 -0.64 -6.72
N LEU A 151 0.68 -1.27 -5.80
CA LEU A 151 0.67 -2.72 -5.62
C LEU A 151 0.15 -3.43 -6.88
N LEU A 152 -0.98 -2.99 -7.42
CA LEU A 152 -1.62 -3.60 -8.60
C LEU A 152 -0.78 -3.41 -9.88
N ALA A 153 -0.17 -2.23 -10.04
CA ALA A 153 0.73 -1.93 -11.16
C ALA A 153 2.15 -2.51 -10.99
N LYS A 154 2.46 -3.11 -9.82
CA LYS A 154 3.81 -3.56 -9.43
C LYS A 154 4.86 -2.43 -9.45
N CYS A 155 4.44 -1.19 -9.24
CA CYS A 155 5.30 0.00 -9.18
C CYS A 155 5.75 0.29 -7.75
N TYR A 156 6.45 -0.66 -7.14
CA TYR A 156 6.83 -0.56 -5.74
C TYR A 156 7.75 0.63 -5.47
N LYS A 157 8.66 0.96 -6.40
CA LYS A 157 9.62 2.07 -6.23
C LYS A 157 8.91 3.41 -6.04
N THR A 158 7.88 3.67 -6.83
CA THR A 158 7.04 4.86 -6.70
C THR A 158 6.22 4.82 -5.41
N GLY A 159 5.75 3.65 -5.00
CA GLY A 159 5.05 3.49 -3.73
C GLY A 159 5.92 3.77 -2.50
N LEU A 160 7.23 3.48 -2.56
CA LEU A 160 8.15 3.74 -1.44
C LEU A 160 8.38 5.23 -1.19
N SER A 161 8.33 6.09 -2.21
CA SER A 161 8.71 7.49 -2.03
C SER A 161 7.82 8.26 -1.05
N ILE A 162 6.59 7.79 -0.82
CA ILE A 162 5.68 8.38 0.18
C ILE A 162 5.76 7.70 1.55
N LEU A 163 6.44 6.55 1.64
CA LEU A 163 6.60 5.78 2.87
C LEU A 163 7.89 6.16 3.61
N GLU A 164 8.73 7.01 3.01
CA GLU A 164 9.94 7.54 3.63
C GLU A 164 9.60 8.58 4.70
N ASP A 165 8.52 9.33 4.50
CA ASP A 165 8.01 10.31 5.47
C ASP A 165 7.25 9.63 6.61
N ASP A 166 7.43 10.15 7.83
CA ASP A 166 6.69 9.68 9.00
C ASP A 166 5.39 10.49 9.15
N ILE A 167 4.29 9.76 9.32
CA ILE A 167 2.94 10.32 9.40
C ILE A 167 2.51 10.40 10.87
N PHE A 168 2.05 11.57 11.29
CA PHE A 168 1.60 11.85 12.65
C PHE A 168 0.12 12.27 12.73
N GLU A 169 -0.43 12.86 11.65
CA GLU A 169 -1.80 13.33 11.63
C GLU A 169 -2.69 12.42 10.76
N VAL A 170 -3.81 11.97 11.32
CA VAL A 170 -4.72 11.01 10.68
C VAL A 170 -6.16 11.44 10.91
N ASP A 171 -6.90 11.67 9.83
CA ASP A 171 -8.33 12.04 9.90
C ASP A 171 -9.24 10.81 10.05
N GLN A 172 -8.94 9.75 9.30
CA GLN A 172 -9.80 8.56 9.19
C GLN A 172 -9.04 7.29 9.62
N PRO A 173 -9.50 6.59 10.68
CA PRO A 173 -8.82 5.38 11.16
C PRO A 173 -8.68 4.30 10.08
N ARG A 174 -9.70 4.12 9.23
CA ARG A 174 -9.68 3.14 8.14
C ARG A 174 -8.55 3.40 7.15
N ASP A 175 -8.30 4.66 6.82
CA ASP A 175 -7.27 5.05 5.85
C ASP A 175 -5.88 4.76 6.43
N PHE A 176 -5.69 4.94 7.74
CA PHE A 176 -4.46 4.54 8.44
C PHE A 176 -4.20 3.04 8.38
N PHE A 177 -5.20 2.20 8.65
CA PHE A 177 -5.03 0.74 8.54
C PHE A 177 -4.63 0.32 7.11
N LEU A 178 -5.28 0.89 6.09
CA LEU A 178 -4.97 0.58 4.69
C LEU A 178 -3.60 1.12 4.28
N TYR A 179 -3.23 2.32 4.72
CA TYR A 179 -1.91 2.89 4.50
C TYR A 179 -0.81 1.97 5.05
N CYS A 180 -0.91 1.59 6.33
CA CYS A 180 0.05 0.72 6.98
C CYS A 180 0.11 -0.68 6.32
N TYR A 181 -1.05 -1.25 5.96
CA TYR A 181 -1.10 -2.56 5.32
C TYR A 181 -0.50 -2.56 3.91
N TYR A 182 -0.95 -1.65 3.04
CA TYR A 182 -0.45 -1.58 1.66
C TYR A 182 1.00 -1.10 1.60
N GLY A 183 1.38 -0.16 2.46
CA GLY A 183 2.78 0.25 2.61
C GLY A 183 3.66 -0.89 3.08
N GLY A 184 3.21 -1.67 4.08
CA GLY A 184 3.88 -2.88 4.52
C GLY A 184 4.08 -3.89 3.39
N MET A 185 3.06 -4.11 2.55
CA MET A 185 3.17 -4.99 1.38
C MET A 185 4.17 -4.48 0.33
N ILE A 186 4.22 -3.18 0.06
CA ILE A 186 5.21 -2.57 -0.85
C ILE A 186 6.63 -2.76 -0.30
N CYS A 187 6.83 -2.52 1.00
CA CYS A 187 8.12 -2.73 1.66
C CYS A 187 8.53 -4.22 1.64
N ILE A 188 7.61 -5.15 1.86
CA ILE A 188 7.86 -6.61 1.70
C ILE A 188 8.28 -6.93 0.27
N GLY A 189 7.58 -6.39 -0.73
CA GLY A 189 7.88 -6.59 -2.15
C GLY A 189 9.30 -6.15 -2.54
N GLN A 190 9.81 -5.10 -1.89
CA GLN A 190 11.19 -4.62 -2.05
C GLN A 190 12.19 -5.17 -1.04
N LYS A 191 11.78 -6.10 -0.17
CA LYS A 191 12.60 -6.68 0.90
C LYS A 191 13.12 -5.66 1.92
N HIS A 192 12.47 -4.49 2.04
CA HIS A 192 12.69 -3.54 3.13
C HIS A 192 11.94 -4.01 4.39
N PHE A 193 12.37 -5.15 4.94
CA PHE A 193 11.65 -5.83 6.02
C PHE A 193 11.57 -5.01 7.31
N ARG A 194 12.55 -4.15 7.59
CA ARG A 194 12.52 -3.26 8.76
C ARG A 194 11.34 -2.29 8.72
N LYS A 195 11.23 -1.48 7.66
CA LYS A 195 10.10 -0.54 7.50
C LYS A 195 8.77 -1.28 7.34
N ALA A 196 8.78 -2.46 6.70
CA ALA A 196 7.58 -3.31 6.65
C ALA A 196 7.08 -3.71 8.04
N LEU A 197 7.99 -4.11 8.95
CA LEU A 197 7.63 -4.44 10.32
C LEU A 197 7.09 -3.24 11.09
N GLU A 198 7.70 -2.07 10.93
CA GLU A 198 7.23 -0.82 11.55
C GLU A 198 5.78 -0.51 11.11
N LEU A 199 5.50 -0.54 9.81
CA LEU A 199 4.15 -0.29 9.28
C LEU A 199 3.12 -1.34 9.72
N LEU A 200 3.47 -2.64 9.65
CA LEU A 200 2.57 -3.71 10.06
C LEU A 200 2.33 -3.70 11.58
N HIS A 201 3.35 -3.39 12.37
CA HIS A 201 3.23 -3.19 13.82
C HIS A 201 2.27 -2.04 14.13
N ASN A 202 2.42 -0.91 13.43
CA ASN A 202 1.53 0.23 13.58
C ASN A 202 0.06 -0.15 13.28
N ALA A 203 -0.19 -0.93 12.23
CA ALA A 203 -1.53 -1.44 11.93
C ALA A 203 -2.09 -2.35 13.04
N VAL A 204 -1.25 -3.18 13.67
CA VAL A 204 -1.67 -4.12 14.72
C VAL A 204 -1.91 -3.41 16.06
N THR A 205 -1.12 -2.38 16.36
CA THR A 205 -1.23 -1.63 17.62
C THR A 205 -2.19 -0.47 17.59
N ALA A 206 -2.68 -0.10 16.41
CA ALA A 206 -3.65 0.98 16.23
C ALA A 206 -4.89 0.77 17.13
N PRO A 207 -5.42 1.84 17.74
CA PRO A 207 -6.67 1.76 18.50
C PRO A 207 -7.80 1.22 17.62
N MET A 208 -8.48 0.16 18.10
CA MET A 208 -9.63 -0.42 17.41
C MET A 208 -10.68 -0.87 18.44
N SER A 209 -11.94 -0.47 18.23
CA SER A 209 -13.06 -0.91 19.06
C SER A 209 -13.50 -2.32 18.65
N ASN A 210 -13.61 -2.55 17.34
CA ASN A 210 -13.97 -3.83 16.73
C ASN A 210 -12.80 -4.39 15.93
N ILE A 211 -12.74 -5.71 15.82
CA ILE A 211 -11.74 -6.36 14.98
C ILE A 211 -11.98 -6.01 13.51
N ASN A 212 -10.93 -5.69 12.76
CA ASN A 212 -11.01 -5.40 11.34
C ASN A 212 -10.24 -6.46 10.55
N ALA A 213 -10.70 -6.76 9.33
CA ALA A 213 -10.04 -7.74 8.47
C ALA A 213 -8.61 -7.27 8.06
N ILE A 214 -8.42 -5.96 7.94
CA ILE A 214 -7.14 -5.37 7.55
C ILE A 214 -6.05 -5.66 8.60
N ALA A 215 -6.33 -5.51 9.90
CA ALA A 215 -5.35 -5.81 10.95
C ALA A 215 -5.10 -7.31 11.09
N ILE A 216 -6.11 -8.17 10.83
CA ILE A 216 -5.91 -9.62 10.77
C ILE A 216 -4.88 -9.95 9.68
N GLU A 217 -5.09 -9.46 8.45
CA GLU A 217 -4.16 -9.69 7.34
C GLU A 217 -2.79 -9.05 7.57
N ALA A 218 -2.74 -7.87 8.21
CA ALA A 218 -1.50 -7.23 8.62
C ALA A 218 -0.75 -8.08 9.66
N TYR A 219 -1.45 -8.65 10.64
CA TYR A 219 -0.84 -9.47 11.69
C TYR A 219 -0.28 -10.79 11.15
N LYS A 220 -0.98 -11.46 10.23
CA LYS A 220 -0.45 -12.63 9.51
C LYS A 220 0.89 -12.31 8.83
N LYS A 221 0.96 -11.18 8.12
CA LYS A 221 2.19 -10.68 7.48
C LYS A 221 3.25 -10.26 8.48
N TYR A 222 2.87 -9.62 9.58
CA TYR A 222 3.78 -9.23 10.66
C TYR A 222 4.51 -10.43 11.25
N ILE A 223 3.80 -11.54 11.51
CA ILE A 223 4.39 -12.79 12.01
C ILE A 223 5.45 -13.29 11.02
N MET A 224 5.09 -13.47 9.75
CA MET A 224 6.00 -14.01 8.74
C MET A 224 7.21 -13.11 8.50
N VAL A 225 7.03 -11.80 8.41
CA VAL A 225 8.13 -10.86 8.22
C VAL A 225 9.02 -10.84 9.46
N SER A 226 8.46 -10.96 10.66
CA SER A 226 9.24 -11.04 11.91
C SER A 226 10.10 -12.29 11.90
N LEU A 227 9.58 -13.44 11.44
CA LEU A 227 10.35 -14.65 11.21
C LEU A 227 11.49 -14.46 10.21
N ILE A 228 11.24 -13.76 9.11
CA ILE A 228 12.27 -13.52 8.09
C ILE A 228 13.37 -12.57 8.60
N HIS A 229 13.01 -11.49 9.28
CA HIS A 229 13.97 -10.46 9.69
C HIS A 229 14.65 -10.77 11.03
N HIS A 230 13.89 -10.97 12.10
CA HIS A 230 14.39 -11.28 13.46
C HIS A 230 14.48 -12.79 13.74
N GLY A 231 13.48 -13.50 13.22
CA GLY A 231 13.03 -14.87 13.46
C GLY A 231 13.41 -15.57 14.71
N GLN A 232 13.06 -14.82 15.72
CA GLN A 232 11.97 -15.22 16.58
C GLN A 232 10.70 -14.39 16.28
N PHE A 233 9.57 -14.87 16.76
CA PHE A 233 8.33 -14.09 16.88
C PHE A 233 7.82 -14.21 18.31
N SER A 234 7.47 -13.08 18.93
CA SER A 234 6.80 -13.08 20.24
C SER A 234 5.30 -12.90 20.04
N THR A 235 4.52 -13.81 20.61
CA THR A 235 3.05 -13.71 20.62
C THR A 235 2.54 -12.66 21.61
N SER A 236 3.41 -12.07 22.44
CA SER A 236 3.03 -10.96 23.32
C SER A 236 2.98 -9.64 22.55
N LEU A 237 1.78 -9.09 22.40
CA LEU A 237 1.60 -7.73 21.92
C LEU A 237 1.91 -6.73 23.05
N PRO A 238 2.36 -5.51 22.73
CA PRO A 238 2.58 -4.48 23.72
C PRO A 238 1.33 -4.19 24.57
N LYS A 239 1.52 -3.81 25.83
CA LYS A 239 0.42 -3.56 26.79
C LYS A 239 -0.54 -2.45 26.34
N TYR A 240 -0.05 -1.50 25.55
CA TYR A 240 -0.84 -0.39 25.00
C TYR A 240 -1.73 -0.80 23.80
N THR A 241 -1.58 -2.03 23.30
CA THR A 241 -2.42 -2.55 22.22
C THR A 241 -3.85 -2.73 22.73
N SER A 242 -4.85 -2.49 21.87
CA SER A 242 -6.26 -2.62 22.25
C SER A 242 -6.58 -4.02 22.78
N SER A 243 -7.50 -4.11 23.75
CA SER A 243 -7.96 -5.38 24.32
C SER A 243 -8.59 -6.28 23.25
N THR A 244 -9.30 -5.68 22.29
CA THR A 244 -9.87 -6.36 21.12
C THR A 244 -8.78 -7.04 20.30
N ALA A 245 -7.69 -6.33 19.96
CA ALA A 245 -6.57 -6.91 19.23
C ALA A 245 -5.88 -8.03 20.02
N GLN A 246 -5.60 -7.81 21.31
CA GLN A 246 -4.97 -8.81 22.19
C GLN A 246 -5.77 -10.11 22.29
N ARG A 247 -7.10 -10.01 22.34
CA ARG A 247 -8.00 -11.16 22.45
C ARG A 247 -8.21 -11.89 21.13
N HIS A 248 -8.41 -11.16 20.04
CA HIS A 248 -8.95 -11.73 18.80
C HIS A 248 -7.87 -12.05 17.75
N LEU A 249 -6.80 -11.26 17.64
CA LEU A 249 -5.79 -11.48 16.59
C LEU A 249 -5.11 -12.84 16.71
N LYS A 250 -4.87 -13.32 17.94
CA LYS A 250 -4.29 -14.64 18.17
C LYS A 250 -5.19 -15.75 17.64
N ASN A 251 -6.48 -15.67 17.95
CA ASN A 251 -7.46 -16.69 17.57
C ASN A 251 -7.62 -16.77 16.04
N PHE A 252 -7.67 -15.63 15.35
CA PHE A 252 -7.82 -15.60 13.89
C PHE A 252 -6.54 -15.95 13.11
N CYS A 253 -5.38 -15.87 13.75
CA CYS A 253 -4.09 -16.10 13.10
C CYS A 253 -3.36 -17.34 13.66
N GLN A 254 -4.09 -18.27 14.27
CA GLN A 254 -3.51 -19.46 14.90
C GLN A 254 -2.59 -20.26 13.96
N PRO A 255 -2.93 -20.52 12.68
CA PRO A 255 -2.03 -21.23 11.76
C PRO A 255 -0.68 -20.53 11.53
N TYR A 256 -0.64 -19.20 11.63
CA TYR A 256 0.59 -18.42 11.52
C TYR A 256 1.38 -18.39 12.82
N ILE A 257 0.70 -18.46 13.97
CA ILE A 257 1.35 -18.62 15.27
C ILE A 257 1.99 -20.00 15.38
N ASP A 258 1.27 -21.04 14.97
CA ASP A 258 1.78 -22.42 14.95
C ASP A 258 2.95 -22.57 13.98
N LEU A 259 2.91 -21.88 12.83
CA LEU A 259 4.06 -21.75 11.93
C LEU A 259 5.28 -21.14 12.65
N ALA A 260 5.08 -20.10 13.46
CA ALA A 260 6.17 -19.49 14.24
C ALA A 260 6.70 -20.42 15.35
N VAL A 261 5.83 -21.22 15.97
CA VAL A 261 6.23 -22.24 16.94
C VAL A 261 7.06 -23.33 16.26
N SER A 262 6.60 -23.84 15.11
CA SER A 262 7.36 -24.81 14.31
C SER A 262 8.71 -24.23 13.86
N TYR A 263 8.76 -22.97 13.45
CA TYR A 263 10.01 -22.29 13.10
C TYR A 263 11.02 -22.26 14.26
N SER A 264 10.54 -22.11 15.50
CA SER A 264 11.41 -22.02 16.67
C SER A 264 12.16 -23.32 17.00
N THR A 265 11.69 -24.48 16.51
CA THR A 265 12.37 -25.78 16.74
C THR A 265 13.69 -25.89 15.98
N GLY A 266 13.90 -25.08 14.94
CA GLY A 266 15.11 -25.13 14.12
C GLY A 266 15.16 -26.32 13.14
N LYS A 267 14.13 -27.17 13.10
CA LYS A 267 14.04 -28.34 12.21
C LYS A 267 13.25 -28.02 10.95
N ILE A 268 13.93 -28.10 9.80
CA ILE A 268 13.37 -27.65 8.53
C ILE A 268 12.30 -28.61 8.00
N ALA A 269 12.54 -29.92 8.10
CA ALA A 269 11.56 -30.94 7.68
C ALA A 269 10.22 -30.82 8.41
N GLU A 270 10.22 -30.49 9.71
CA GLU A 270 8.98 -30.26 10.47
C GLU A 270 8.23 -29.02 9.98
N LEU A 271 8.96 -27.93 9.69
CA LEU A 271 8.37 -26.70 9.15
C LEU A 271 7.77 -26.92 7.76
N GLU A 272 8.50 -27.60 6.87
CA GLU A 272 8.02 -27.91 5.51
C GLU A 272 6.80 -28.83 5.53
N ALA A 273 6.79 -29.85 6.39
CA ALA A 273 5.63 -30.72 6.59
C ALA A 273 4.40 -29.90 7.06
N TYR A 274 4.58 -29.02 8.05
CA TYR A 274 3.49 -28.15 8.54
C TYR A 274 2.93 -27.25 7.44
N ILE A 275 3.81 -26.64 6.63
CA ILE A 275 3.42 -25.79 5.50
C ILE A 275 2.66 -26.59 4.45
N GLN A 276 3.10 -27.81 4.15
CA GLN A 276 2.44 -28.66 3.17
C GLN A 276 1.05 -29.10 3.63
N THR A 277 0.88 -29.42 4.91
CA THR A 277 -0.43 -29.75 5.50
C THR A 277 -1.39 -28.54 5.46
N ASN A 278 -0.89 -27.33 5.68
CA ASN A 278 -1.70 -26.11 5.72
C ASN A 278 -1.64 -25.28 4.41
N ARG A 279 -1.22 -25.90 3.31
CA ARG A 279 -0.94 -25.20 2.04
C ARG A 279 -2.14 -24.42 1.53
N GLU A 280 -3.32 -25.05 1.52
CA GLU A 280 -4.55 -24.43 1.02
C GLU A 280 -4.90 -23.15 1.78
N HIS A 281 -4.64 -23.11 3.10
CA HIS A 281 -4.89 -21.94 3.94
C HIS A 281 -3.95 -20.76 3.60
N PHE A 282 -2.67 -21.05 3.38
CA PHE A 282 -1.71 -20.02 2.99
C PHE A 282 -1.91 -19.51 1.56
N GLU A 283 -2.42 -20.37 0.67
CA GLU A 283 -2.79 -20.01 -0.70
C GLU A 283 -4.08 -19.17 -0.73
N SER A 284 -5.10 -19.52 0.07
CA SER A 284 -6.33 -18.72 0.18
C SER A 284 -6.05 -17.31 0.69
N ASP A 285 -5.08 -17.17 1.59
CA ASP A 285 -4.64 -15.88 2.14
C ASP A 285 -3.66 -15.11 1.20
N ASN A 286 -3.31 -15.68 0.04
CA ASN A 286 -2.31 -15.13 -0.89
C ASN A 286 -0.93 -14.89 -0.25
N ASN A 287 -0.58 -15.65 0.79
CA ASN A 287 0.63 -15.47 1.58
C ASN A 287 1.69 -16.57 1.31
N PHE A 288 1.38 -17.57 0.48
CA PHE A 288 2.26 -18.72 0.25
C PHE A 288 3.66 -18.35 -0.24
N GLY A 289 3.80 -17.30 -1.07
CA GLY A 289 5.10 -16.79 -1.49
C GLY A 289 5.97 -16.30 -0.33
N LEU A 290 5.35 -15.67 0.69
CA LEU A 290 6.04 -15.20 1.88
C LEU A 290 6.37 -16.36 2.83
N VAL A 291 5.50 -17.36 2.94
CA VAL A 291 5.76 -18.60 3.70
C VAL A 291 6.99 -19.34 3.15
N LYS A 292 7.17 -19.40 1.83
CA LYS A 292 8.41 -19.94 1.23
C LYS A 292 9.66 -19.14 1.61
N GLN A 293 9.53 -17.83 1.75
CA GLN A 293 10.64 -16.99 2.25
C GLN A 293 10.93 -17.24 3.74
N VAL A 294 9.91 -17.56 4.55
CA VAL A 294 10.12 -18.00 5.94
C VAL A 294 11.00 -19.26 5.96
N VAL A 295 10.68 -20.29 5.18
CA VAL A 295 11.52 -21.50 5.07
C VAL A 295 12.95 -21.13 4.63
N SER A 296 13.09 -20.33 3.58
CA SER A 296 14.40 -19.88 3.07
C SER A 296 15.22 -19.13 4.13
N SER A 297 14.56 -18.36 5.01
CA SER A 297 15.23 -17.65 6.11
C SER A 297 15.76 -18.60 7.18
N MET A 298 15.12 -19.77 7.37
CA MET A 298 15.51 -20.77 8.36
C MET A 298 16.86 -21.41 8.00
N TYR A 299 17.05 -21.77 6.73
CA TYR A 299 18.34 -22.22 6.21
C TYR A 299 19.46 -21.21 6.53
N LYS A 300 19.21 -19.93 6.22
CA LYS A 300 20.18 -18.85 6.51
C LYS A 300 20.49 -18.73 8.00
N ARG A 301 19.47 -18.81 8.86
CA ARG A 301 19.65 -18.74 10.33
C ARG A 301 20.40 -19.93 10.90
N ASN A 302 20.11 -21.13 10.42
CA ASN A 302 20.81 -22.33 10.87
C ASN A 302 22.30 -22.24 10.48
N ILE A 303 22.61 -21.79 9.26
CA ILE A 303 24.01 -21.52 8.85
C ILE A 303 24.64 -20.44 9.73
N GLN A 304 23.95 -19.32 10.01
CA GLN A 304 24.45 -18.28 10.93
C GLN A 304 24.75 -18.82 12.33
N ARG A 305 23.91 -19.69 12.88
CA ARG A 305 24.15 -20.32 14.19
C ARG A 305 25.42 -21.18 14.18
N LEU A 306 25.70 -21.89 13.09
CA LEU A 306 26.95 -22.65 12.96
C LEU A 306 28.19 -21.75 13.02
N THR A 307 28.13 -20.54 12.46
CA THR A 307 29.25 -19.57 12.56
C THR A 307 29.50 -19.05 13.97
N GLN A 308 28.53 -19.18 14.88
CA GLN A 308 28.70 -18.79 16.29
C GLN A 308 29.40 -19.87 17.11
N THR A 309 29.27 -21.14 16.71
CA THR A 309 29.83 -22.29 17.44
C THR A 309 31.11 -22.83 16.81
N TYR A 310 31.32 -22.63 15.50
CA TYR A 310 32.42 -23.20 14.76
C TYR A 310 33.24 -22.12 14.06
N LEU A 311 34.57 -22.18 14.21
CA LEU A 311 35.50 -21.27 13.53
C LEU A 311 35.72 -21.68 12.06
N THR A 312 35.75 -22.99 11.79
CA THR A 312 35.90 -23.58 10.46
C THR A 312 34.93 -24.76 10.33
N LEU A 313 34.17 -24.83 9.25
CA LEU A 313 33.26 -25.94 8.97
C LEU A 313 33.36 -26.35 7.49
N SER A 314 33.38 -27.65 7.21
CA SER A 314 33.33 -28.12 5.83
C SER A 314 31.95 -27.90 5.22
N LEU A 315 31.87 -27.72 3.89
CA LEU A 315 30.58 -27.59 3.18
C LEU A 315 29.70 -28.84 3.35
N GLN A 316 30.30 -30.02 3.53
CA GLN A 316 29.58 -31.26 3.78
C GLN A 316 28.93 -31.26 5.17
N ASP A 317 29.63 -30.79 6.20
CA ASP A 317 29.09 -30.69 7.56
C ASP A 317 27.98 -29.65 7.64
N ILE A 318 28.11 -28.53 6.91
CA ILE A 318 27.03 -27.54 6.77
C ILE A 318 25.81 -28.21 6.14
N ALA A 319 26.00 -28.95 5.04
CA ALA A 319 24.90 -29.62 4.35
C ALA A 319 24.20 -30.63 5.26
N ASN A 320 24.95 -31.48 5.96
CA ASN A 320 24.41 -32.47 6.88
C ASN A 320 23.64 -31.83 8.04
N THR A 321 24.20 -30.77 8.64
CA THR A 321 23.62 -30.14 9.84
C THR A 321 22.39 -29.30 9.51
N VAL A 322 22.35 -28.66 8.34
CA VAL A 322 21.24 -27.83 7.89
C VAL A 322 20.25 -28.63 7.03
N GLN A 323 20.46 -29.95 6.86
CA GLN A 323 19.59 -30.85 6.08
C GLN A 323 19.48 -30.44 4.59
N LEU A 324 20.58 -29.97 4.00
CA LEU A 324 20.67 -29.70 2.56
C LEU A 324 21.06 -30.98 1.80
N ASN A 325 20.66 -31.07 0.54
CA ASN A 325 20.85 -32.29 -0.26
C ASN A 325 22.30 -32.48 -0.73
N SER A 326 23.07 -31.38 -0.82
CA SER A 326 24.44 -31.43 -1.34
C SER A 326 25.34 -30.33 -0.78
N PRO A 327 26.67 -30.54 -0.74
CA PRO A 327 27.63 -29.50 -0.39
C PRO A 327 27.60 -28.31 -1.36
N LYS A 328 27.22 -28.53 -2.63
CA LYS A 328 27.03 -27.46 -3.62
C LYS A 328 25.87 -26.54 -3.26
N GLU A 329 24.80 -27.10 -2.70
CA GLU A 329 23.65 -26.32 -2.23
C GLU A 329 24.04 -25.48 -1.01
N ALA A 330 24.83 -26.05 -0.10
CA ALA A 330 25.42 -25.32 1.02
C ALA A 330 26.32 -24.16 0.56
N GLU A 331 27.18 -24.40 -0.43
CA GLU A 331 28.02 -23.37 -1.05
C GLU A 331 27.18 -22.23 -1.62
N MET A 332 26.12 -22.54 -2.37
CA MET A 332 25.21 -21.55 -2.94
C MET A 332 24.54 -20.70 -1.86
N HIS A 333 24.05 -21.32 -0.77
CA HIS A 333 23.46 -20.60 0.35
C HIS A 333 24.47 -19.68 1.05
N VAL A 334 25.69 -20.17 1.29
CA VAL A 334 26.76 -19.37 1.91
C VAL A 334 27.11 -18.18 1.02
N LEU A 335 27.31 -18.37 -0.28
CA LEU A 335 27.61 -17.29 -1.22
C LEU A 335 26.51 -16.22 -1.23
N GLN A 336 25.24 -16.62 -1.27
CA GLN A 336 24.11 -15.69 -1.18
C GLN A 336 24.11 -14.91 0.13
N MET A 337 24.50 -15.54 1.24
CA MET A 337 24.57 -14.89 2.55
C MET A 337 25.71 -13.88 2.63
N VAL A 338 26.86 -14.16 2.01
CA VAL A 338 27.98 -13.21 1.93
C VAL A 338 27.58 -11.98 1.12
N VAL A 339 27.00 -12.20 -0.07
CA VAL A 339 26.53 -11.09 -0.94
C VAL A 339 25.45 -10.25 -0.25
N SER A 340 24.65 -10.88 0.62
CA SER A 340 23.64 -10.20 1.44
C SER A 340 24.20 -9.63 2.76
N PHE A 341 25.52 -9.60 2.96
CA PHE A 341 26.23 -9.16 4.17
C PHE A 341 25.74 -9.86 5.47
N CYS A 342 25.20 -11.07 5.36
CA CYS A 342 24.67 -11.83 6.47
C CYS A 342 25.75 -12.62 7.24
N ILE A 343 26.90 -12.91 6.60
CA ILE A 343 28.07 -13.61 7.15
C ILE A 343 29.35 -13.05 6.48
N MET A 344 30.48 -12.97 7.20
CA MET A 344 31.81 -12.67 6.64
C MET A 344 32.56 -13.95 6.24
N ILE A 345 33.25 -13.96 5.08
CA ILE A 345 33.92 -15.13 4.48
C ILE A 345 35.12 -15.69 5.28
N SER A 346 35.58 -15.04 6.34
CA SER A 346 36.70 -15.54 7.15
C SER A 346 36.51 -16.97 7.71
N PHE A 347 35.31 -17.55 7.56
CA PHE A 347 34.86 -18.84 8.10
C PHE A 347 34.93 -20.07 7.16
N VAL A 348 35.09 -19.95 5.83
CA VAL A 348 34.64 -21.05 4.91
C VAL A 348 35.74 -21.78 4.12
N LEU A 349 37.02 -21.43 4.21
CA LEU A 349 38.05 -22.12 3.42
C LEU A 349 39.01 -22.93 4.29
N CYS A 350 38.59 -24.15 4.63
CA CYS A 350 39.53 -25.25 4.80
C CYS A 350 39.23 -26.28 3.71
N HIS A 351 40.27 -26.59 2.94
CA HIS A 351 40.26 -27.21 1.61
C HIS A 351 39.55 -28.56 1.50
#